data_AF-A0A7S1KXT2-F1
#
_entry.id   AF-A0A7S1KXT2-F1
#
_cell.length_a   1.000
_cell.length_b   1.000
_cell.length_c   1.000
_cell.angle_alpha   90.00
_cell.angle_beta   90.00
_cell.angle_gamma   90.00
#
_symmetry.space_group_name_H-M   'P 1'
#
loop_
_entity.id
_entity.type
_entity.pdbx_description
1 polymer ?
#
loop_
_entity_poly.entity_id
_entity_poly.type
_entity_poly.pdbx_seq_one_letter_code
_entity_poly.pdbx_strand_id
1 'polypeptide(L)'
;ARGKVTLVGHSWGALLGALWASRHSDAVSGVVVMECAFTPFSSDTMLPALKGFVDAVRSERGEAMVLEANIMIESALQGGTIRPLDAGELDHYRKPFLEPGGARPPLLE
;
A
#
# COMPACT_ATOMS: atom_id res chain seq x y z
N ALA A 1 12.40 19.50 25.45
CA ALA A 1 11.29 18.58 25.13
C ALA A 1 11.37 18.24 23.65
N ARG A 2 11.12 16.99 23.24
CA ARG A 2 10.94 16.68 21.82
C ARG A 2 9.68 17.41 21.35
N GLY A 3 9.77 18.17 20.26
CA GLY A 3 8.65 18.94 19.72
C GLY A 3 7.52 18.04 19.20
N LYS A 4 6.35 18.64 18.94
CA LYS A 4 5.23 17.95 18.29
C LYS A 4 5.62 17.47 16.89
N VAL A 5 5.04 16.36 16.45
CA VAL A 5 5.32 15.73 15.14
C VAL A 5 4.27 16.09 14.10
N THR A 6 4.70 16.23 12.84
CA THR A 6 3.80 16.26 11.67
C THR A 6 3.84 14.91 11.00
N LEU A 7 2.69 14.27 10.83
CA LEU A 7 2.57 12.98 10.17
C LEU A 7 2.23 13.18 8.70
N VAL A 8 3.00 12.57 7.80
CA VAL A 8 2.73 12.56 6.36
C VAL A 8 2.65 11.10 5.95
N GLY A 9 1.45 10.64 5.60
CA GLY A 9 1.18 9.24 5.32
C GLY A 9 0.61 9.01 3.92
N HIS A 10 0.86 7.82 3.39
CA HIS A 10 0.33 7.32 2.12
C HIS A 10 -0.24 5.91 2.34
N SER A 11 -1.40 5.60 1.76
CA SER A 11 -2.05 4.29 1.90
C SER A 11 -2.16 3.85 3.37
N TRP A 12 -1.83 2.60 3.72
CA TRP A 12 -1.81 2.08 5.09
C TRP A 12 -1.01 2.94 6.07
N GLY A 13 0.05 3.61 5.62
CA GLY A 13 0.83 4.53 6.44
C GLY A 13 0.03 5.75 6.90
N ALA A 14 -0.89 6.25 6.06
CA ALA A 14 -1.82 7.30 6.45
C ALA A 14 -2.85 6.80 7.47
N LEU A 15 -3.37 5.58 7.31
CA LEU A 15 -4.31 5.00 8.27
C LEU A 15 -3.65 4.80 9.64
N LEU A 16 -2.46 4.21 9.67
CA LEU A 16 -1.67 4.02 10.89
C LEU A 16 -1.30 5.36 11.53
N GLY A 17 -0.87 6.34 10.73
CA GLY A 17 -0.56 7.68 11.20
C GLY A 17 -1.78 8.38 11.82
N ALA A 18 -2.92 8.35 11.15
CA ALA A 18 -4.17 8.94 11.66
C ALA A 18 -4.65 8.23 12.94
N LEU A 19 -4.55 6.90 13.00
CA LEU A 19 -4.88 6.13 14.19
C LEU A 19 -3.98 6.52 15.36
N TRP A 20 -2.68 6.65 15.13
CA TRP A 20 -1.76 7.09 16.17
C TRP A 20 -2.05 8.52 16.63
N ALA A 21 -2.32 9.44 15.70
CA ALA A 21 -2.68 10.83 16.00
C ALA A 21 -3.96 10.92 16.86
N SER A 22 -4.95 10.07 16.58
CA SER A 22 -6.20 10.03 17.37
C SER A 22 -5.96 9.69 18.85
N ARG A 23 -4.88 8.95 19.14
CA ARG A 23 -4.51 8.50 20.50
C ARG A 23 -3.48 9.43 21.19
N HIS A 24 -2.85 10.34 20.44
CA HIS A 24 -1.73 11.19 20.92
C HIS A 24 -1.86 12.62 20.37
N SER A 25 -3.05 13.20 20.47
CA SER A 25 -3.35 14.51 19.86
C SER A 25 -2.53 15.67 20.45
N ASP A 26 -2.04 15.53 21.68
CA ASP A 26 -1.14 16.48 22.33
C ASP A 26 0.26 16.48 21.72
N ALA A 27 0.69 15.35 21.15
CA ALA A 27 1.99 15.16 20.50
C ALA A 27 2.01 15.53 19.01
N VAL A 28 0.87 15.83 18.39
CA VAL A 28 0.75 16.08 16.94
C VAL A 28 0.55 17.55 16.62
N SER A 29 1.30 18.06 15.63
CA SER A 29 1.12 19.41 15.07
C SER A 29 0.27 19.41 13.80
N GLY A 30 0.20 18.29 13.07
CA GLY A 30 -0.62 18.14 11.87
C GLY A 30 -0.54 16.75 11.25
N VAL A 31 -1.50 16.46 10.37
CA VAL A 31 -1.58 15.19 9.62
C VAL A 31 -1.85 15.50 8.15
N VAL A 32 -1.06 14.92 7.27
CA VAL A 32 -1.23 14.93 5.80
C VAL A 32 -1.46 13.51 5.35
N VAL A 33 -2.51 13.30 4.55
CA VAL A 33 -2.97 11.98 4.10
C VAL A 33 -3.07 11.97 2.58
N MET A 34 -2.64 10.88 1.96
CA MET A 34 -2.74 10.67 0.51
C MET A 34 -3.16 9.22 0.24
N GLU A 35 -4.08 9.02 -0.70
CA GLU A 35 -4.54 7.69 -1.16
C GLU A 35 -4.88 6.73 -0.01
N CYS A 36 -5.70 7.19 0.95
CA CYS A 36 -6.05 6.43 2.14
C CYS A 36 -7.56 6.31 2.28
N ALA A 37 -8.04 5.11 2.59
CA ALA A 37 -9.42 4.88 2.97
C ALA A 37 -9.58 4.83 4.49
N PHE A 38 -10.35 5.77 5.03
CA PHE A 38 -10.72 5.81 6.45
C PHE A 38 -12.03 5.08 6.75
N THR A 39 -12.74 4.67 5.71
CA THR A 39 -13.98 3.91 5.78
C THR A 39 -13.84 2.65 4.93
N PRO A 40 -14.55 1.56 5.29
CA PRO A 40 -14.58 0.36 4.45
C PRO A 40 -14.96 0.72 3.00
N PHE A 41 -14.24 0.17 2.04
CA PHE A 41 -14.55 0.35 0.62
C PHE A 41 -15.85 -0.38 0.27
N SER A 42 -16.77 0.30 -0.40
CA SER A 42 -17.81 -0.37 -1.19
C SER A 42 -17.22 -0.76 -2.53
N SER A 43 -17.49 -1.99 -2.97
CA SER A 43 -17.14 -2.45 -4.32
C SER A 43 -17.81 -1.63 -5.42
N ASP A 44 -18.94 -1.00 -5.09
CA ASP A 44 -19.80 -0.32 -6.06
C ASP A 44 -19.25 1.03 -6.51
N THR A 45 -18.32 1.60 -5.73
CA THR A 45 -17.67 2.88 -6.03
C THR A 45 -16.26 2.73 -6.59
N MET A 46 -15.80 1.48 -6.78
CA MET A 46 -14.46 1.18 -7.25
C MET A 46 -14.37 1.29 -8.77
N LEU A 47 -13.28 1.87 -9.29
CA LEU A 47 -13.01 1.87 -10.72
C LEU A 47 -12.95 0.43 -11.25
N PRO A 48 -13.54 0.10 -12.42
CA PRO A 48 -13.61 -1.29 -12.89
C PRO A 48 -12.25 -2.01 -12.98
N ALA A 49 -11.20 -1.29 -13.39
CA ALA A 49 -9.84 -1.84 -13.47
C ALA A 49 -9.28 -2.21 -12.09
N LEU A 50 -9.52 -1.38 -11.07
CA LEU A 50 -9.10 -1.65 -9.69
C LEU A 50 -9.92 -2.80 -9.09
N LYS A 51 -11.23 -2.86 -9.40
CA LYS A 51 -12.11 -3.94 -8.95
C LYS A 51 -11.64 -5.30 -9.45
N GLY A 52 -11.32 -5.42 -10.73
CA GLY A 52 -10.83 -6.67 -11.31
C GLY A 52 -9.53 -7.15 -10.67
N PHE A 53 -8.61 -6.21 -10.38
CA PHE A 53 -7.36 -6.53 -9.67
C PHE A 53 -7.63 -7.00 -8.24
N VAL A 54 -8.42 -6.25 -7.47
CA VAL A 54 -8.75 -6.59 -6.07
C VAL A 54 -9.47 -7.93 -5.98
N ASP A 55 -10.43 -8.21 -6.86
CA ASP A 55 -11.14 -9.48 -6.89
C ASP A 55 -10.18 -10.66 -7.20
N ALA A 56 -9.22 -10.46 -8.09
CA ALA A 56 -8.22 -11.47 -8.43
C ALA A 56 -7.28 -11.75 -7.24
N VAL A 57 -6.79 -10.70 -6.56
CA VAL A 57 -5.94 -10.81 -5.37
C VAL A 57 -6.68 -11.46 -4.19
N ARG A 58 -8.00 -11.28 -4.07
CA ARG A 58 -8.83 -11.90 -3.02
C ARG A 58 -9.34 -13.31 -3.35
N SER A 59 -9.05 -13.80 -4.56
CA SER A 59 -9.45 -15.16 -4.98
C SER A 59 -8.55 -16.23 -4.38
N GLU A 60 -8.91 -17.51 -4.54
CA GLU A 60 -8.05 -18.66 -4.17
C GLU A 60 -6.67 -18.65 -4.83
N ARG A 61 -6.52 -17.92 -5.95
CA ARG A 61 -5.25 -17.79 -6.68
C ARG A 61 -4.42 -16.60 -6.21
N GLY A 62 -4.99 -15.73 -5.38
CA GLY A 62 -4.39 -14.47 -4.95
C GLY A 62 -3.06 -14.65 -4.24
N GLU A 63 -2.97 -15.63 -3.34
CA GLU A 63 -1.71 -15.95 -2.66
C GLU A 63 -0.61 -16.31 -3.65
N ALA A 64 -0.88 -17.17 -4.64
CA ALA A 64 0.10 -17.51 -5.66
C ALA A 64 0.49 -16.29 -6.50
N MET A 65 -0.47 -15.42 -6.83
CA MET A 65 -0.21 -14.19 -7.58
C MET A 65 0.75 -13.26 -6.82
N VAL A 66 0.52 -13.06 -5.52
CA VAL A 66 1.36 -12.17 -4.70
C VAL A 66 2.68 -12.83 -4.31
N LEU A 67 2.62 -14.04 -3.74
CA LEU A 67 3.78 -14.73 -3.15
C LEU A 67 4.70 -15.33 -4.20
N GLU A 68 4.20 -15.79 -5.35
CA GLU A 68 5.03 -16.39 -6.40
C GLU A 68 5.30 -15.40 -7.53
N ALA A 69 4.28 -14.72 -8.03
CA ALA A 69 4.39 -13.84 -9.19
C ALA A 69 4.68 -12.36 -8.85
N ASN A 70 4.75 -11.98 -7.57
CA ASN A 70 5.10 -10.63 -7.11
C ASN A 70 4.26 -9.49 -7.76
N ILE A 71 2.98 -9.77 -8.06
CA ILE A 71 2.15 -8.85 -8.86
C ILE A 71 1.97 -7.46 -8.25
N MET A 72 2.17 -7.31 -6.94
CA MET A 72 2.09 -6.00 -6.29
C MET A 72 3.18 -5.05 -6.78
N ILE A 73 4.39 -5.56 -7.06
CA ILE A 73 5.50 -4.75 -7.58
C ILE A 73 5.53 -4.82 -9.11
N GLU A 74 5.39 -6.02 -9.68
CA GLU A 74 5.53 -6.23 -11.11
C GLU A 74 4.32 -5.74 -11.93
N SER A 75 3.20 -5.40 -11.29
CA SER A 75 2.01 -4.92 -11.97
C SER A 75 1.32 -3.76 -11.24
N ALA A 76 0.96 -3.91 -9.97
CA ALA A 76 0.15 -2.90 -9.27
C ALA A 76 0.90 -1.57 -9.08
N LEU A 77 2.15 -1.62 -8.60
CA LEU A 77 3.00 -0.44 -8.43
C LEU A 77 3.16 0.35 -9.73
N GLN A 78 3.41 -0.36 -10.84
CA GLN A 78 3.59 0.26 -12.15
C GLN A 78 2.27 0.81 -12.69
N GLY A 79 1.16 0.06 -12.58
CA GLY A 79 -0.17 0.51 -12.99
C GLY A 79 -0.70 1.70 -12.19
N GLY A 80 -0.25 1.85 -10.93
CA GLY A 80 -0.54 3.02 -10.08
C GLY A 80 0.40 4.20 -10.30
N THR A 81 1.39 4.10 -11.20
CA THR A 81 2.37 5.16 -11.48
C THR A 81 2.21 5.68 -12.90
N ILE A 82 1.96 6.98 -13.06
CA ILE A 82 1.72 7.60 -14.38
C ILE A 82 2.94 7.48 -15.31
N ARG A 83 4.15 7.70 -14.77
CA ARG A 83 5.39 7.58 -15.53
C ARG A 83 5.94 6.15 -15.47
N PRO A 84 6.72 5.71 -16.47
CA PRO A 84 7.49 4.50 -16.33
C PRO A 84 8.51 4.62 -15.19
N LEU A 85 8.67 3.55 -14.42
CA LEU A 85 9.76 3.36 -13.47
C LEU A 85 10.94 2.73 -14.20
N ASP A 86 12.15 3.20 -13.92
CA ASP A 86 13.36 2.59 -14.49
C ASP A 86 13.75 1.30 -13.76
N ALA A 87 14.74 0.60 -14.30
CA ALA A 87 15.20 -0.68 -13.73
C ALA A 87 15.76 -0.50 -12.31
N GLY A 88 16.50 0.57 -12.03
CA GLY A 88 17.07 0.82 -10.71
C GLY A 88 16.01 1.13 -9.66
N GLU A 89 14.97 1.87 -10.05
CA GLU A 89 13.81 2.14 -9.20
C GLU A 89 13.04 0.85 -8.88
N LEU A 90 12.72 0.04 -9.91
CA LEU A 90 12.04 -1.23 -9.72
C LEU A 90 12.87 -2.20 -8.87
N ASP A 91 14.18 -2.27 -9.09
CA ASP A 91 15.07 -3.14 -8.30
C ASP A 91 15.12 -2.72 -6.83
N HIS A 92 14.99 -1.41 -6.54
CA HIS A 92 14.88 -0.92 -5.17
C HIS A 92 13.59 -1.43 -4.49
N TYR A 93 12.46 -1.38 -5.21
CA TYR A 93 11.18 -1.91 -4.72
C TYR A 93 11.22 -3.43 -4.56
N ARG A 94 11.86 -4.17 -5.48
CA ARG A 94 11.98 -5.63 -5.43
C ARG A 94 12.89 -6.11 -4.31
N LYS A 95 13.89 -5.33 -3.91
CA LYS A 95 14.96 -5.75 -2.99
C LYS A 95 14.48 -6.48 -1.72
N PRO A 96 13.42 -6.04 -1.01
CA PRO A 96 12.92 -6.76 0.18
C PRO A 96 12.13 -8.03 -0.14
N PHE A 97 11.76 -8.23 -1.40
CA PHE A 97 10.74 -9.19 -1.88
C PHE A 97 11.25 -10.08 -3.02
N LEU A 98 12.58 -10.23 -3.17
CA LEU A 98 13.20 -10.98 -4.26
C LEU A 98 12.78 -12.46 -4.24
N GLU A 99 12.82 -13.08 -3.07
CA GLU A 99 12.50 -14.49 -2.91
C GLU A 99 10.98 -14.73 -2.88
N PRO A 100 10.46 -15.67 -3.69
CA PRO A 100 9.09 -16.14 -3.56
C PRO A 100 8.75 -16.67 -2.17
N GLY A 101 7.47 -16.64 -1.80
CA GLY A 101 7.01 -17.11 -0.51
C GLY A 101 7.35 -16.15 0.63
N GLY A 102 8.20 -16.57 1.58
CA GLY A 102 8.29 -16.04 2.94
C GLY A 102 8.64 -14.55 3.12
N ALA A 103 9.21 -13.89 2.11
CA ALA A 103 9.52 -12.45 2.17
C ALA A 103 8.31 -11.57 1.77
N ARG A 104 7.36 -12.13 1.03
CA ARG A 104 6.21 -11.43 0.42
C ARG A 104 4.88 -11.43 1.21
N PRO A 105 4.70 -12.08 2.39
CA PRO A 105 3.47 -11.95 3.15
C PRO A 105 3.05 -10.50 3.47
N PRO A 106 3.96 -9.53 3.69
CA PRO A 106 3.56 -8.13 3.85
C PRO A 106 2.86 -7.50 2.64
N LEU A 107 2.89 -8.15 1.47
CA LEU A 107 2.23 -7.71 0.24
C LEU A 107 0.83 -8.33 0.05
N LEU A 108 0.43 -9.27 0.92
CA LEU A 108 -0.94 -9.77 0.97
C LEU A 108 -1.79 -8.70 1.69
N GLU A 109 -2.66 -8.01 0.95
CA GLU A 109 -3.60 -7.02 1.50
C GLU A 109 -4.78 -7.65 2.25
#